data_AF-A0A968IAL9-F1
#
_entry.id   AF-A0A968IAL9-F1
#
_cell.length_a   1.000
_cell.length_b   1.000
_cell.length_c   1.000
_cell.angle_alpha   90.00
_cell.angle_beta   90.00
_cell.angle_gamma   90.00
#
_symmetry.space_group_name_H-M   'P 1'
#
loop_
_entity.id
_entity.type
_entity.pdbx_description
1 polymer ?
#
loop_
_entity_poly.entity_id
_entity_poly.type
_entity_poly.pdbx_seq_one_letter_code
_entity_poly.pdbx_strand_id
1 'polypeptide(L)'
;MVVLGSSRGAVSWTPRELELISSLALAEGAALPPSPTNAVADDPRAVSLGHRLFFDKRLSAEGNVACATCHQPNRAFTDGKALSEGVGMTTRNAPTVVGAAYNVWQFWDGRSDSLWSQALGPLENPSEHGFTRSSVAHLIFDQYRTEYETLFGLMPDFEDFYRFPERATPVGDTELQGVWNQMSQTDQSHVNRVFANVGKTIEAYERQLKPGRSRFDRYASALSRGEDGSTDLNSAETAGLRLFIGRANCVACHNGDQFTDGRFHNTGVPRRADVGSDLGRSGGLETSSTASFPVPARTATRRAIAIPESRR
;
A
#
# COMPACT_ATOMS: atom_id res chain seq x y z
N MET A 1 -55.66 20.91 22.57
CA MET A 1 -54.22 21.14 22.38
C MET A 1 -53.57 19.78 22.19
N VAL A 2 -53.47 19.32 20.93
CA VAL A 2 -52.81 18.06 20.61
C VAL A 2 -51.34 18.38 20.42
N VAL A 3 -50.50 17.92 21.35
CA VAL A 3 -49.04 17.99 21.20
C VAL A 3 -48.63 16.91 20.21
N LEU A 4 -48.34 17.32 18.97
CA LEU A 4 -47.71 16.47 17.96
C LEU A 4 -46.25 16.23 18.38
N GLY A 5 -46.01 15.14 19.11
CA GLY A 5 -44.68 14.61 19.32
C GLY A 5 -44.17 13.99 18.03
N SER A 6 -43.39 14.73 17.24
CA SER A 6 -42.61 14.17 16.14
C SER A 6 -41.42 13.41 16.74
N SER A 7 -41.62 12.13 17.07
CA SER A 7 -40.51 11.21 17.22
C SER A 7 -39.92 11.01 15.82
N ARG A 8 -38.73 11.58 15.57
CA ARG A 8 -37.90 11.13 14.46
C ARG A 8 -37.64 9.65 14.72
N GLY A 9 -38.35 8.77 14.00
CA GLY A 9 -38.24 7.33 14.20
C GLY A 9 -36.78 6.93 14.10
N ALA A 10 -36.24 6.34 15.17
CA ALA A 10 -34.91 5.79 15.17
C ALA A 10 -34.75 4.86 13.95
N VAL A 11 -33.66 5.02 13.22
CA VAL A 11 -33.34 4.14 12.09
C VAL A 11 -33.24 2.72 12.64
N SER A 12 -34.21 1.87 12.31
CA SER A 12 -34.16 0.46 12.69
C SER A 12 -33.33 -0.34 11.70
N TRP A 13 -32.54 -1.26 12.25
CA TRP A 13 -31.75 -2.27 11.54
C TRP A 13 -32.21 -3.65 12.00
N THR A 14 -32.27 -4.60 11.08
CA THR A 14 -32.49 -6.01 11.43
C THR A 14 -31.28 -6.57 12.17
N PRO A 15 -31.43 -7.68 12.93
CA PRO A 15 -30.29 -8.33 13.59
C PRO A 15 -29.14 -8.68 12.61
N ARG A 16 -29.49 -9.11 11.39
CA ARG A 16 -28.50 -9.43 10.36
C ARG A 16 -27.76 -8.18 9.85
N GLU A 17 -28.47 -7.06 9.68
CA GLU A 17 -27.83 -5.80 9.29
C GLU A 17 -26.92 -5.27 10.39
N LEU A 18 -27.30 -5.40 11.66
CA LEU A 18 -26.45 -5.03 12.80
C LEU A 18 -25.17 -5.85 12.84
N GLU A 19 -25.25 -7.16 12.59
CA GLU A 19 -24.08 -8.03 12.47
C GLU A 19 -23.15 -7.58 11.34
N LEU A 20 -23.71 -7.31 10.15
CA LEU A 20 -22.95 -6.81 9.00
C LEU A 20 -22.29 -5.46 9.31
N ILE A 21 -23.02 -4.49 9.85
CA ILE A 21 -22.49 -3.18 10.23
C ILE A 21 -21.36 -3.33 11.25
N SER A 22 -21.53 -4.21 12.24
CA SER A 22 -20.50 -4.48 13.26
C SER A 22 -19.23 -5.08 12.63
N SER A 23 -19.38 -6.01 11.68
CA SER A 23 -18.24 -6.63 10.98
C SER A 23 -17.43 -5.67 10.10
N LEU A 24 -18.02 -4.52 9.74
CA LEU A 24 -17.37 -3.48 8.95
C LEU A 24 -16.58 -2.49 9.82
N ALA A 25 -16.75 -2.53 11.15
CA ALA A 25 -16.07 -1.61 12.06
C ALA A 25 -14.62 -2.05 12.33
N LEU A 26 -13.69 -1.09 12.50
CA LEU A 26 -12.35 -1.42 13.00
C LEU A 26 -12.45 -2.00 14.39
N ALA A 27 -11.85 -3.19 14.56
CA ALA A 27 -11.59 -3.72 15.87
C ALA A 27 -10.62 -2.77 16.62
N GLU A 28 -11.03 -2.38 17.83
CA GLU A 28 -10.19 -1.57 18.70
C GLU A 28 -8.96 -2.37 19.15
N GLY A 29 -7.77 -1.82 18.94
CA GLY A 29 -6.52 -2.47 19.31
C GLY A 29 -6.13 -3.67 18.44
N ALA A 30 -6.64 -3.76 17.20
CA ALA A 30 -6.24 -4.82 16.27
C ALA A 30 -4.70 -4.92 16.17
N ALA A 31 -4.18 -6.09 16.50
CA ALA A 31 -2.75 -6.38 16.39
C ALA A 31 -2.30 -6.26 14.93
N LEU A 32 -1.03 -5.95 14.74
CA LEU A 32 -0.45 -6.03 13.40
C LEU A 32 -0.39 -7.49 12.97
N PRO A 33 -0.67 -7.79 11.68
CA PRO A 33 -0.48 -9.14 11.16
C PRO A 33 1.00 -9.51 11.22
N PRO A 34 1.33 -10.82 11.37
CA PRO A 34 2.72 -11.26 11.38
C PRO A 34 3.39 -10.97 10.03
N SER A 35 4.70 -10.67 10.05
CA SER A 35 5.53 -10.59 8.84
C SER A 35 6.59 -11.70 8.89
N PRO A 36 6.27 -12.93 8.44
CA PRO A 36 7.10 -14.11 8.70
C PRO A 36 8.46 -14.07 7.99
N THR A 37 8.61 -13.29 6.92
CA THR A 37 9.86 -13.18 6.14
C THR A 37 10.67 -11.92 6.46
N ASN A 38 10.22 -11.13 7.44
CA ASN A 38 10.90 -9.91 7.88
C ASN A 38 11.10 -9.91 9.41
N ALA A 39 12.29 -10.34 9.83
CA ALA A 39 12.67 -10.42 11.24
C ALA A 39 12.77 -9.05 11.95
N VAL A 40 12.84 -7.93 11.21
CA VAL A 40 12.93 -6.58 11.77
C VAL A 40 11.62 -5.79 11.64
N ALA A 41 10.53 -6.44 11.22
CA ALA A 41 9.25 -5.77 10.91
C ALA A 41 8.65 -4.99 12.08
N ASP A 42 8.95 -5.39 13.32
CA ASP A 42 8.47 -4.74 14.54
C ASP A 42 9.61 -4.11 15.37
N ASP A 43 10.84 -4.04 14.81
CA ASP A 43 11.98 -3.39 15.47
C ASP A 43 11.88 -1.86 15.34
N PRO A 44 11.83 -1.08 16.43
CA PRO A 44 11.71 0.37 16.36
C PRO A 44 12.88 1.06 15.62
N ARG A 45 14.06 0.43 15.58
CA ARG A 45 15.22 0.94 14.82
C ARG A 45 14.98 0.80 13.32
N ALA A 46 14.38 -0.32 12.88
CA ALA A 46 14.01 -0.54 11.49
C ALA A 46 12.85 0.38 11.07
N VAL A 47 11.86 0.61 11.95
CA VAL A 47 10.80 1.62 11.74
C VAL A 47 11.41 3.00 11.51
N SER A 48 12.37 3.41 12.34
CA SER A 48 13.04 4.72 12.22
C SER A 48 13.82 4.85 10.91
N LEU A 49 14.58 3.83 10.51
CA LEU A 49 15.30 3.83 9.23
C LEU A 49 14.34 3.83 8.04
N GLY A 50 13.31 2.97 8.07
CA GLY A 50 12.27 2.91 7.05
C GLY A 50 11.55 4.23 6.85
N HIS A 51 11.21 4.93 7.94
CA HIS A 51 10.62 6.26 7.89
C HIS A 51 11.55 7.23 7.15
N ARG A 52 12.84 7.27 7.49
CA ARG A 52 13.80 8.16 6.79
C ARG A 52 13.86 7.85 5.29
N LEU A 53 13.96 6.57 4.93
CA LEU A 53 14.03 6.14 3.53
C LEU A 53 12.73 6.46 2.77
N PHE A 54 11.56 6.31 3.38
CA PHE A 54 10.27 6.61 2.76
C PHE A 54 10.14 8.07 2.28
N PHE A 55 10.83 9.00 2.95
CA PHE A 55 10.83 10.43 2.61
C PHE A 55 12.12 10.89 1.92
N ASP A 56 13.10 10.02 1.68
CA ASP A 56 14.39 10.39 1.08
C ASP A 56 14.31 10.39 -0.45
N LYS A 57 14.37 11.58 -1.05
CA LYS A 57 14.33 11.75 -2.51
C LYS A 57 15.60 11.24 -3.21
N ARG A 58 16.70 11.07 -2.48
CA ARG A 58 17.96 10.53 -3.03
C ARG A 58 17.82 9.07 -3.47
N LEU A 59 16.78 8.36 -3.03
CA LEU A 59 16.40 7.03 -3.54
C LEU A 59 15.74 7.10 -4.94
N SER A 60 16.17 8.00 -5.81
CA SER A 60 15.70 8.10 -7.19
C SER A 60 16.80 8.62 -8.10
N ALA A 61 16.73 8.27 -9.39
CA ALA A 61 17.82 8.52 -10.35
C ALA A 61 18.21 9.99 -10.45
N GLU A 62 17.24 10.90 -10.25
CA GLU A 62 17.41 12.35 -10.33
C GLU A 62 17.40 13.02 -8.95
N GLY A 63 17.31 12.25 -7.86
CA GLY A 63 17.30 12.78 -6.49
C GLY A 63 16.07 13.61 -6.13
N ASN A 64 14.94 13.45 -6.84
CA ASN A 64 13.74 14.28 -6.72
C ASN A 64 12.45 13.50 -6.34
N VAL A 65 12.45 12.17 -6.41
CA VAL A 65 11.32 11.28 -6.09
C VAL A 65 11.61 10.46 -4.83
N ALA A 66 10.66 10.45 -3.89
CA ALA A 66 10.63 9.54 -2.75
C ALA A 66 9.29 8.79 -2.73
N CYS A 67 9.14 7.78 -1.87
CA CYS A 67 7.85 7.09 -1.69
C CYS A 67 6.74 8.10 -1.35
N ALA A 68 7.06 9.07 -0.49
CA ALA A 68 6.16 10.15 -0.08
C ALA A 68 5.78 11.14 -1.19
N THR A 69 6.45 11.14 -2.35
CA THR A 69 6.03 11.96 -3.51
C THR A 69 4.67 11.50 -4.02
N CYS A 70 4.46 10.19 -4.11
CA CYS A 70 3.21 9.55 -4.56
C CYS A 70 2.30 9.14 -3.39
N HIS A 71 2.87 8.91 -2.20
CA HIS A 71 2.13 8.50 -1.00
C HIS A 71 2.12 9.61 0.06
N GLN A 72 1.35 10.66 -0.18
CA GLN A 72 1.42 11.90 0.60
C GLN A 72 0.65 11.78 1.94
N PRO A 73 1.28 12.03 3.10
CA PRO A 73 0.62 11.84 4.40
C PRO A 73 -0.67 12.65 4.58
N ASN A 74 -0.70 13.89 4.08
CA ASN A 74 -1.87 14.78 4.12
C ASN A 74 -3.01 14.36 3.17
N ARG A 75 -2.79 13.33 2.34
CA ARG A 75 -3.78 12.74 1.43
C ARG A 75 -3.99 11.26 1.71
N ALA A 76 -3.93 10.89 2.99
CA ALA A 76 -4.05 9.50 3.43
C ALA A 76 -3.09 8.56 2.65
N PHE A 77 -1.88 9.04 2.39
CA PHE A 77 -0.83 8.34 1.67
C PHE A 77 -1.21 7.96 0.22
N THR A 78 -1.93 8.84 -0.45
CA THR A 78 -2.14 8.84 -1.91
C THR A 78 -1.62 10.15 -2.52
N ASP A 79 -1.61 10.29 -3.84
CA ASP A 79 -1.33 11.56 -4.51
C ASP A 79 -2.61 12.24 -5.05
N GLY A 80 -3.74 11.55 -5.05
CA GLY A 80 -5.01 12.02 -5.60
C GLY A 80 -5.02 12.15 -7.13
N LYS A 81 -4.07 11.53 -7.83
CA LYS A 81 -3.99 11.56 -9.30
C LYS A 81 -4.51 10.24 -9.89
N ALA A 82 -4.90 10.30 -11.17
CA ALA A 82 -5.26 9.10 -11.92
C ALA A 82 -4.03 8.23 -12.23
N LEU A 83 -2.88 8.87 -12.48
CA LEU A 83 -1.56 8.29 -12.68
C LEU A 83 -0.57 9.15 -11.92
N SER A 84 0.45 8.51 -11.34
CA SER A 84 1.45 9.20 -10.53
C SER A 84 2.59 9.68 -11.42
N GLU A 85 3.29 10.71 -10.94
CA GLU A 85 4.46 11.28 -11.62
C GLU A 85 5.68 11.01 -10.75
N GLY A 86 6.48 10.03 -11.16
CA GLY A 86 7.81 9.76 -10.65
C GLY A 86 8.84 10.46 -11.53
N VAL A 87 9.96 9.78 -11.81
CA VAL A 87 10.89 10.20 -12.86
C VAL A 87 10.24 10.11 -14.25
N GLY A 88 9.17 9.33 -14.37
CA GLY A 88 8.27 9.29 -15.53
C GLY A 88 6.81 9.18 -15.10
N MET A 89 5.92 8.94 -16.07
CA MET A 89 4.50 8.72 -15.80
C MET A 89 4.23 7.24 -15.50
N THR A 90 3.51 6.95 -14.41
CA THR A 90 3.12 5.58 -14.07
C THR A 90 1.94 5.09 -14.92
N THR A 91 1.69 3.78 -14.91
CA THR A 91 0.59 3.15 -15.65
C THR A 91 -0.65 2.87 -14.80
N ARG A 92 -0.56 3.06 -13.48
CA ARG A 92 -1.66 2.92 -12.52
C ARG A 92 -1.60 4.01 -11.45
N ASN A 93 -2.73 4.29 -10.81
CA ASN A 93 -2.79 5.18 -9.66
C ASN A 93 -2.06 4.58 -8.46
N ALA A 94 -1.43 5.43 -7.65
CA ALA A 94 -0.88 5.04 -6.36
C ALA A 94 -2.03 4.75 -5.37
N PRO A 95 -2.18 3.51 -4.84
CA PRO A 95 -3.13 3.24 -3.78
C PRO A 95 -2.64 3.86 -2.46
N THR A 96 -3.53 3.96 -1.48
CA THR A 96 -3.10 4.30 -0.11
C THR A 96 -2.20 3.19 0.44
N VAL A 97 -1.13 3.58 1.17
CA VAL A 97 -0.34 2.61 1.97
C VAL A 97 -0.87 2.49 3.41
N VAL A 98 -1.89 3.26 3.80
CA VAL A 98 -2.56 3.10 5.10
C VAL A 98 -3.23 1.73 5.15
N GLY A 99 -2.85 0.93 6.14
CA GLY A 99 -3.33 -0.44 6.31
C GLY A 99 -2.77 -1.43 5.30
N ALA A 100 -1.74 -1.08 4.53
CA ALA A 100 -1.15 -1.99 3.54
C ALA A 100 -0.59 -3.29 4.15
N ALA A 101 -0.15 -3.23 5.41
CA ALA A 101 0.28 -4.40 6.18
C ALA A 101 -0.79 -5.49 6.34
N TYR A 102 -2.08 -5.13 6.25
CA TYR A 102 -3.20 -6.09 6.34
C TYR A 102 -3.52 -6.78 5.00
N ASN A 103 -2.88 -6.39 3.90
CA ASN A 103 -3.07 -7.05 2.61
C ASN A 103 -2.24 -8.33 2.52
N VAL A 104 -2.83 -9.40 1.99
CA VAL A 104 -2.10 -10.62 1.62
C VAL A 104 -1.27 -10.42 0.34
N TRP A 105 -1.86 -9.76 -0.65
CA TRP A 105 -1.21 -9.45 -1.93
C TRP A 105 -1.07 -7.95 -2.10
N GLN A 106 0.09 -7.53 -2.58
CA GLN A 106 0.42 -6.13 -2.82
C GLN A 106 0.35 -5.77 -4.31
N PHE A 107 0.35 -4.47 -4.61
CA PHE A 107 -0.04 -3.90 -5.91
C PHE A 107 -1.51 -4.19 -6.29
N TRP A 108 -1.93 -3.64 -7.43
CA TRP A 108 -3.26 -3.84 -8.02
C TRP A 108 -3.43 -5.23 -8.64
N ASP A 109 -2.37 -5.84 -9.16
CA ASP A 109 -2.37 -7.15 -9.81
C ASP A 109 -1.97 -8.29 -8.87
N GLY A 110 -1.49 -7.97 -7.66
CA GLY A 110 -1.07 -8.97 -6.69
C GLY A 110 0.30 -9.59 -6.97
N ARG A 111 1.13 -8.97 -7.81
CA ARG A 111 2.44 -9.53 -8.21
C ARG A 111 3.48 -9.60 -7.09
N SER A 112 3.18 -9.06 -5.91
CA SER A 112 4.04 -9.14 -4.73
C SER A 112 3.26 -9.76 -3.56
N ASP A 113 3.92 -10.69 -2.89
CA ASP A 113 3.40 -11.53 -1.81
C ASP A 113 3.63 -10.96 -0.40
N SER A 114 4.34 -9.84 -0.31
CA SER A 114 4.79 -9.27 0.96
C SER A 114 5.04 -7.77 0.81
N LEU A 115 4.80 -7.02 1.88
CA LEU A 115 4.94 -5.56 1.83
C LEU A 115 6.39 -5.14 1.59
N TRP A 116 7.37 -5.83 2.18
CA TRP A 116 8.76 -5.50 1.93
C TRP A 116 9.21 -5.79 0.49
N SER A 117 8.68 -6.83 -0.16
CA SER A 117 9.03 -7.12 -1.56
C SER A 117 8.35 -6.14 -2.51
N GLN A 118 7.14 -5.66 -2.17
CA GLN A 118 6.46 -4.60 -2.92
C GLN A 118 7.29 -3.31 -2.92
N ALA A 119 7.81 -2.91 -1.76
CA ALA A 119 8.57 -1.67 -1.59
C ALA A 119 9.82 -1.60 -2.49
N LEU A 120 10.34 -2.74 -2.94
CA LEU A 120 11.50 -2.81 -3.84
C LEU A 120 11.16 -2.46 -5.30
N GLY A 121 9.94 -2.78 -5.74
CA GLY A 121 9.55 -2.61 -7.15
C GLY A 121 9.67 -1.17 -7.64
N PRO A 122 9.08 -0.17 -6.95
CA PRO A 122 9.17 1.23 -7.34
C PRO A 122 10.60 1.76 -7.45
N LEU A 123 11.53 1.26 -6.61
CA LEU A 123 12.92 1.71 -6.60
C LEU A 123 13.61 1.49 -7.96
N GLU A 124 13.38 0.35 -8.60
CA GLU A 124 14.01 0.00 -9.88
C GLU A 124 13.13 0.27 -11.11
N ASN A 125 11.89 0.76 -10.91
CA ASN A 125 11.00 1.05 -12.02
C ASN A 125 11.40 2.38 -12.70
N PRO A 126 11.67 2.40 -14.01
CA PRO A 126 12.13 3.58 -14.75
C PRO A 126 11.09 4.69 -14.89
N SER A 127 9.81 4.45 -14.57
CA SER A 127 8.79 5.50 -14.48
C SER A 127 8.55 5.99 -13.05
N GLU A 128 9.05 5.27 -12.04
CA GLU A 128 8.83 5.61 -10.63
C GLU A 128 10.08 6.27 -10.03
N HIS A 129 11.00 5.50 -9.43
CA HIS A 129 12.24 6.03 -8.88
C HIS A 129 13.43 5.93 -9.86
N GLY A 130 13.43 4.94 -10.75
CA GLY A 130 14.47 4.74 -11.79
C GLY A 130 15.87 4.41 -11.28
N PHE A 131 16.00 3.96 -10.03
CA PHE A 131 17.28 3.61 -9.42
C PHE A 131 17.80 2.25 -9.89
N THR A 132 19.11 2.00 -9.72
CA THR A 132 19.67 0.65 -9.88
C THR A 132 19.86 0.00 -8.52
N ARG A 133 19.91 -1.33 -8.50
CA ARG A 133 20.13 -2.08 -7.25
C ARG A 133 21.41 -1.69 -6.53
N SER A 134 22.52 -1.56 -7.26
CA SER A 134 23.79 -1.15 -6.66
C SER A 134 23.76 0.29 -6.18
N SER A 135 23.10 1.22 -6.89
CA SER A 135 22.96 2.61 -6.42
C SER A 135 22.18 2.69 -5.09
N VAL A 136 21.19 1.81 -4.86
CA VAL A 136 20.58 1.69 -3.52
C VAL A 136 21.63 1.30 -2.48
N ALA A 137 22.43 0.27 -2.76
CA ALA A 137 23.42 -0.21 -1.80
C ALA A 137 24.50 0.85 -1.47
N HIS A 138 24.97 1.58 -2.48
CA HIS A 138 25.88 2.72 -2.32
C HIS A 138 25.25 3.83 -1.48
N LEU A 139 24.00 4.23 -1.77
CA LEU A 139 23.32 5.24 -0.97
C LEU A 139 23.18 4.83 0.50
N ILE A 140 22.85 3.56 0.77
CA ILE A 140 22.77 3.04 2.14
C ILE A 140 24.15 3.06 2.81
N PHE A 141 25.20 2.63 2.10
CA PHE A 141 26.56 2.63 2.62
C PHE A 141 27.11 4.04 2.91
N ASP A 142 26.72 5.03 2.12
CA ASP A 142 27.21 6.41 2.26
C ASP A 142 26.43 7.20 3.30
N GLN A 143 25.10 6.99 3.38
CA GLN A 143 24.20 7.89 4.13
C GLN A 143 23.56 7.24 5.36
N TYR A 144 23.54 5.90 5.43
CA TYR A 144 22.77 5.14 6.41
C TYR A 144 23.51 3.94 7.00
N ARG A 145 24.85 3.88 6.83
CA ARG A 145 25.67 2.72 7.21
C ARG A 145 25.48 2.35 8.68
N THR A 146 25.58 3.32 9.58
CA THR A 146 25.50 3.07 11.02
C THR A 146 24.14 2.49 11.42
N GLU A 147 23.05 3.04 10.91
CA GLU A 147 21.69 2.56 11.16
C GLU A 147 21.46 1.17 10.55
N TYR A 148 21.98 0.94 9.34
CA TYR A 148 21.90 -0.35 8.66
C TYR A 148 22.66 -1.44 9.42
N GLU A 149 23.93 -1.19 9.79
CA GLU A 149 24.79 -2.18 10.43
C GLU A 149 24.32 -2.54 11.84
N THR A 150 23.67 -1.59 12.53
CA THR A 150 22.99 -1.83 13.81
C THR A 150 21.87 -2.87 13.72
N LEU A 151 21.25 -3.01 12.54
CA LEU A 151 20.14 -3.92 12.27
C LEU A 151 20.59 -5.23 11.63
N PHE A 152 21.52 -5.16 10.67
CA PHE A 152 21.79 -6.26 9.74
C PHE A 152 23.23 -6.77 9.77
N GLY A 153 24.10 -6.17 10.58
CA GLY A 153 25.53 -6.44 10.59
C GLY A 153 26.30 -5.64 9.53
N LEU A 154 27.62 -5.78 9.56
CA LEU A 154 28.56 -4.99 8.74
C LEU A 154 28.26 -5.09 7.24
N MET A 155 28.36 -3.95 6.56
CA MET A 155 28.31 -3.90 5.11
C MET A 155 29.68 -4.28 4.52
N PRO A 156 29.71 -4.91 3.33
CA PRO A 156 30.92 -4.92 2.51
C PRO A 156 31.41 -3.50 2.24
N ASP A 157 32.69 -3.39 1.91
CA ASP A 157 33.26 -2.12 1.48
C ASP A 157 32.76 -1.76 0.08
N PHE A 158 31.72 -0.93 0.02
CA PHE A 158 31.16 -0.44 -1.23
C PHE A 158 32.02 0.67 -1.87
N GLU A 159 33.09 1.14 -1.24
CA GLU A 159 34.09 2.01 -1.92
C GLU A 159 34.92 1.24 -2.96
N ASP A 160 34.92 -0.10 -2.92
CA ASP A 160 35.52 -0.94 -3.97
C ASP A 160 34.62 -1.01 -5.21
N PHE A 161 34.69 0.02 -6.06
CA PHE A 161 33.91 0.12 -7.30
C PHE A 161 34.24 -0.94 -8.35
N TYR A 162 35.35 -1.68 -8.22
CA TYR A 162 35.63 -2.83 -9.09
C TYR A 162 34.73 -4.02 -8.75
N ARG A 163 34.47 -4.22 -7.45
CA ARG A 163 33.54 -5.26 -6.97
C ARG A 163 32.09 -4.81 -7.00
N PHE A 164 31.85 -3.54 -6.70
CA PHE A 164 30.51 -2.95 -6.58
C PHE A 164 30.36 -1.72 -7.48
N PRO A 165 30.13 -1.91 -8.79
CA PRO A 165 29.89 -0.79 -9.70
C PRO A 165 28.76 0.12 -9.21
N GLU A 166 28.93 1.44 -9.35
CA GLU A 166 27.96 2.43 -8.86
C GLU A 166 26.55 2.21 -9.45
N ARG A 167 26.50 1.80 -10.72
CA ARG A 167 25.25 1.54 -11.45
C ARG A 167 25.27 0.16 -12.10
N ALA A 168 24.54 -0.77 -11.49
CA ALA A 168 24.31 -2.12 -11.95
C ALA A 168 22.95 -2.60 -11.43
N THR A 169 22.21 -3.34 -12.26
CA THR A 169 20.89 -3.89 -11.90
C THR A 169 20.64 -5.21 -12.62
N PRO A 170 19.97 -6.19 -11.99
CA PRO A 170 19.54 -7.41 -12.66
C PRO A 170 18.28 -7.25 -13.53
N VAL A 171 17.66 -6.06 -13.56
CA VAL A 171 16.37 -5.82 -14.23
C VAL A 171 16.36 -4.55 -15.07
N GLY A 172 15.51 -4.52 -16.09
CA GLY A 172 15.25 -3.31 -16.88
C GLY A 172 16.30 -3.05 -17.95
N ASP A 173 17.18 -2.08 -17.72
CA ASP A 173 18.18 -1.61 -18.70
C ASP A 173 19.18 -2.72 -19.05
N THR A 174 19.36 -3.01 -20.34
CA THR A 174 20.21 -4.12 -20.81
C THR A 174 21.70 -3.87 -20.64
N GLU A 175 22.13 -2.61 -20.71
CA GLU A 175 23.54 -2.23 -20.52
C GLU A 175 23.91 -2.39 -19.04
N LEU A 176 23.06 -1.90 -18.13
CA LEU A 176 23.29 -2.01 -16.69
C LEU A 176 23.14 -3.46 -16.19
N GLN A 177 22.34 -4.29 -16.86
CA GLN A 177 22.37 -5.75 -16.68
C GLN A 177 23.68 -6.38 -17.12
N GLY A 178 24.28 -5.89 -18.21
CA GLY A 178 25.61 -6.30 -18.64
C GLY A 178 26.68 -6.04 -17.57
N VAL A 179 26.61 -4.89 -16.89
CA VAL A 179 27.49 -4.55 -15.75
C VAL A 179 27.22 -5.48 -14.57
N TRP A 180 25.95 -5.69 -14.21
CA TRP A 180 25.56 -6.60 -13.13
C TRP A 180 26.10 -8.02 -13.34
N ASN A 181 25.96 -8.55 -14.55
CA ASN A 181 26.35 -9.91 -14.90
C ASN A 181 27.88 -10.13 -14.89
N GLN A 182 28.69 -9.07 -14.86
CA GLN A 182 30.15 -9.17 -14.70
C GLN A 182 30.58 -9.26 -13.24
N MET A 183 29.73 -8.87 -12.30
CA MET A 183 30.01 -9.01 -10.86
C MET A 183 30.04 -10.48 -10.45
N SER A 184 30.82 -10.80 -9.41
CA SER A 184 30.78 -12.15 -8.84
C SER A 184 29.40 -12.45 -8.23
N GLN A 185 29.00 -13.72 -8.17
CA GLN A 185 27.74 -14.11 -7.53
C GLN A 185 27.69 -13.72 -6.04
N THR A 186 28.85 -13.71 -5.37
CA THR A 186 29.00 -13.25 -3.99
C THR A 186 28.71 -11.75 -3.88
N ASP A 187 29.28 -10.93 -4.76
CA ASP A 187 29.06 -9.48 -4.75
C ASP A 187 27.61 -9.13 -5.12
N GLN A 188 27.02 -9.80 -6.11
CA GLN A 188 25.60 -9.69 -6.42
C GLN A 188 24.72 -10.04 -5.21
N SER A 189 25.08 -11.08 -4.47
CA SER A 189 24.36 -11.51 -3.26
C SER A 189 24.46 -10.46 -2.14
N HIS A 190 25.61 -9.81 -1.97
CA HIS A 190 25.77 -8.70 -1.04
C HIS A 190 24.86 -7.52 -1.40
N VAL A 191 24.84 -7.10 -2.67
CA VAL A 191 23.97 -6.02 -3.13
C VAL A 191 22.49 -6.38 -2.97
N ASN A 192 22.10 -7.60 -3.35
CA ASN A 192 20.74 -8.10 -3.17
C ASN A 192 20.32 -8.13 -1.69
N ARG A 193 21.23 -8.47 -0.77
CA ARG A 193 20.96 -8.48 0.67
C ARG A 193 20.67 -7.08 1.19
N VAL A 194 21.48 -6.09 0.81
CA VAL A 194 21.24 -4.68 1.17
C VAL A 194 19.91 -4.21 0.61
N PHE A 195 19.65 -4.48 -0.67
CA PHE A 195 18.41 -4.10 -1.33
C PHE A 195 17.18 -4.71 -0.63
N ALA A 196 17.18 -6.02 -0.34
CA ALA A 196 16.09 -6.66 0.39
C ALA A 196 15.89 -6.09 1.81
N ASN A 197 16.98 -5.75 2.49
CA ASN A 197 16.93 -5.15 3.82
C ASN A 197 16.33 -3.74 3.79
N VAL A 198 16.56 -2.95 2.74
CA VAL A 198 15.88 -1.66 2.52
C VAL A 198 14.37 -1.86 2.47
N GLY A 199 13.88 -2.77 1.63
CA GLY A 199 12.45 -3.09 1.56
C GLY A 199 11.87 -3.50 2.92
N LYS A 200 12.63 -4.28 3.70
CA LYS A 200 12.23 -4.72 5.05
C LYS A 200 12.11 -3.58 6.05
N THR A 201 12.99 -2.58 5.98
CA THR A 201 12.88 -1.39 6.82
C THR A 201 11.68 -0.53 6.41
N ILE A 202 11.42 -0.38 5.11
CA ILE A 202 10.24 0.33 4.59
C ILE A 202 8.96 -0.35 5.07
N GLU A 203 8.86 -1.69 4.98
CA GLU A 203 7.74 -2.43 5.56
C GLU A 203 7.59 -2.15 7.06
N ALA A 204 8.69 -2.15 7.84
CA ALA A 204 8.61 -1.89 9.28
C ALA A 204 7.95 -0.54 9.57
N TYR A 205 8.27 0.49 8.78
CA TYR A 205 7.60 1.79 8.86
C TYR A 205 6.13 1.74 8.39
N GLU A 206 5.85 1.17 7.23
CA GLU A 206 4.49 1.12 6.67
C GLU A 206 3.52 0.32 7.55
N ARG A 207 4.00 -0.66 8.30
CA ARG A 207 3.23 -1.35 9.35
C ARG A 207 2.70 -0.40 10.42
N GLN A 208 3.34 0.74 10.67
CA GLN A 208 2.86 1.73 11.62
C GLN A 208 1.75 2.62 11.04
N LEU A 209 1.54 2.61 9.72
CA LEU A 209 0.48 3.37 9.04
C LEU A 209 -0.87 2.67 9.17
N LYS A 210 -1.36 2.54 10.40
CA LYS A 210 -2.62 1.87 10.72
C LYS A 210 -3.83 2.74 10.34
N PRO A 211 -4.93 2.14 9.87
CA PRO A 211 -6.16 2.88 9.64
C PRO A 211 -6.69 3.46 10.97
N GLY A 212 -7.05 4.74 10.96
CA GLY A 212 -7.65 5.42 12.10
C GLY A 212 -9.15 5.14 12.25
N ARG A 213 -9.67 5.27 13.47
CA ARG A 213 -11.12 5.18 13.71
C ARG A 213 -11.85 6.35 13.07
N SER A 214 -12.90 6.05 12.33
CA SER A 214 -13.78 6.99 11.64
C SER A 214 -15.10 7.22 12.39
N ARG A 215 -15.92 8.15 11.88
CA ARG A 215 -17.33 8.33 12.32
C ARG A 215 -18.14 7.04 12.18
N PHE A 216 -17.91 6.28 11.09
CA PHE A 216 -18.58 5.01 10.88
C PHE A 216 -18.23 3.98 11.96
N ASP A 217 -16.97 3.91 12.38
CA ASP A 217 -16.57 2.94 13.41
C ASP A 217 -17.22 3.24 14.77
N ARG A 218 -17.41 4.52 15.11
CA ARG A 218 -18.16 4.93 16.31
C ARG A 218 -19.64 4.61 16.20
N TYR A 219 -20.24 4.90 15.05
CA TYR A 219 -21.62 4.53 14.73
C TYR A 219 -21.87 3.03 14.90
N ALA A 220 -21.05 2.20 14.26
CA ALA A 220 -21.17 0.75 14.35
C ALA A 220 -20.95 0.22 15.78
N SER A 221 -20.01 0.81 16.52
CA SER A 221 -19.77 0.45 17.92
C SER A 221 -20.93 0.84 18.86
N ALA A 222 -21.59 1.97 18.62
CA ALA A 222 -22.78 2.36 19.38
C ALA A 222 -23.93 1.38 19.11
N LEU A 223 -24.17 1.06 17.84
CA LEU A 223 -25.22 0.11 17.46
C LEU A 223 -24.99 -1.29 18.05
N SER A 224 -23.75 -1.78 18.11
CA SER A 224 -23.44 -3.10 18.69
C SER A 224 -23.67 -3.16 20.21
N ARG A 225 -23.69 -2.02 20.90
CA ARG A 225 -24.06 -1.88 22.32
C ARG A 225 -25.56 -1.57 22.53
N GLY A 226 -26.35 -1.46 21.47
CA GLY A 226 -27.75 -1.06 21.54
C GLY A 226 -27.95 0.44 21.83
N GLU A 227 -26.94 1.26 21.58
CA GLU A 227 -26.97 2.71 21.78
C GLU A 227 -27.40 3.44 20.49
N ASP A 228 -27.83 4.71 20.63
CA ASP A 228 -28.16 5.56 19.49
C ASP A 228 -26.89 6.11 18.82
N GLY A 229 -26.63 5.68 17.58
CA GLY A 229 -25.55 6.19 16.73
C GLY A 229 -25.91 7.46 15.93
N SER A 230 -27.11 8.03 16.07
CA SER A 230 -27.61 9.13 15.21
C SER A 230 -26.76 10.40 15.22
N THR A 231 -25.88 10.57 16.20
CA THR A 231 -24.93 11.69 16.28
C THR A 231 -23.67 11.48 15.41
N ASP A 232 -23.33 10.24 15.06
CA ASP A 232 -22.15 9.92 14.26
C ASP A 232 -22.41 9.94 12.75
N LEU A 233 -23.57 9.45 12.29
CA LEU A 233 -23.99 9.48 10.88
C LEU A 233 -25.30 10.26 10.70
N ASN A 234 -25.34 11.12 9.68
CA ASN A 234 -26.54 11.81 9.26
C ASN A 234 -27.46 10.91 8.41
N SER A 235 -28.67 11.38 8.11
CA SER A 235 -29.68 10.59 7.38
C SER A 235 -29.24 10.13 5.99
N ALA A 236 -28.47 10.96 5.26
CA ALA A 236 -27.95 10.61 3.94
C ALA A 236 -26.86 9.52 4.04
N GLU A 237 -25.97 9.63 5.03
CA GLU A 237 -24.94 8.62 5.31
C GLU A 237 -25.58 7.29 5.74
N THR A 238 -26.60 7.32 6.59
CA THR A 238 -27.36 6.12 6.98
C THR A 238 -28.10 5.49 5.79
N ALA A 239 -28.69 6.31 4.91
CA ALA A 239 -29.32 5.81 3.68
C ALA A 239 -28.27 5.18 2.74
N GLY A 240 -27.08 5.78 2.62
CA GLY A 240 -25.95 5.22 1.88
C GLY A 240 -25.50 3.87 2.43
N LEU A 241 -25.41 3.73 3.75
CA LEU A 241 -25.09 2.47 4.41
C LEU A 241 -26.13 1.38 4.10
N ARG A 242 -27.43 1.71 4.11
CA ARG A 242 -28.50 0.77 3.70
C ARG A 242 -28.34 0.28 2.27
N LEU A 243 -27.93 1.15 1.35
CA LEU A 243 -27.62 0.74 -0.02
C LEU A 243 -26.41 -0.20 -0.04
N PHE A 244 -25.35 0.17 0.68
CA PHE A 244 -24.07 -0.53 0.71
C PHE A 244 -24.19 -1.99 1.18
N ILE A 245 -24.89 -2.22 2.29
CA ILE A 245 -25.09 -3.58 2.85
C ILE A 245 -26.31 -4.30 2.27
N GLY A 246 -27.13 -3.60 1.49
CA GLY A 246 -28.38 -4.11 0.94
C GLY A 246 -28.36 -4.16 -0.58
N ARG A 247 -29.32 -3.47 -1.20
CA ARG A 247 -29.63 -3.63 -2.64
C ARG A 247 -28.50 -3.27 -3.61
N ALA A 248 -27.54 -2.42 -3.24
CA ALA A 248 -26.40 -2.12 -4.09
C ALA A 248 -25.30 -3.19 -4.00
N ASN A 249 -25.40 -4.10 -3.03
CA ASN A 249 -24.56 -5.28 -2.84
C ASN A 249 -23.05 -4.97 -2.76
N CYS A 250 -22.70 -3.76 -2.31
CA CYS A 250 -21.30 -3.34 -2.22
C CYS A 250 -20.50 -4.23 -1.27
N VAL A 251 -21.15 -4.68 -0.19
CA VAL A 251 -20.58 -5.56 0.84
C VAL A 251 -20.16 -6.94 0.30
N ALA A 252 -20.61 -7.36 -0.88
CA ALA A 252 -20.18 -8.63 -1.47
C ALA A 252 -18.66 -8.65 -1.74
N CYS A 253 -18.06 -7.51 -2.08
CA CYS A 253 -16.62 -7.37 -2.29
C CYS A 253 -15.96 -6.43 -1.27
N HIS A 254 -16.67 -5.41 -0.80
CA HIS A 254 -16.18 -4.44 0.18
C HIS A 254 -16.68 -4.78 1.59
N ASN A 255 -16.12 -5.83 2.18
CA ASN A 255 -16.48 -6.34 3.51
C ASN A 255 -15.28 -6.35 4.47
N GLY A 256 -15.54 -6.83 5.68
CA GLY A 256 -14.57 -6.83 6.78
C GLY A 256 -14.22 -5.42 7.21
N ASP A 257 -13.32 -5.32 8.19
CA ASP A 257 -12.92 -4.03 8.68
C ASP A 257 -12.22 -3.24 7.56
N GLN A 258 -11.35 -3.78 6.72
CA GLN A 258 -10.68 -3.00 5.67
C GLN A 258 -11.59 -2.57 4.49
N PHE A 259 -12.88 -2.91 4.48
CA PHE A 259 -13.79 -2.70 3.35
C PHE A 259 -13.26 -3.32 2.04
N THR A 260 -12.66 -4.49 2.15
CA THR A 260 -12.12 -5.28 1.04
C THR A 260 -12.12 -6.74 1.43
N ASP A 261 -12.50 -7.60 0.49
CA ASP A 261 -12.41 -9.05 0.64
C ASP A 261 -11.00 -9.59 0.33
N GLY A 262 -10.06 -8.71 -0.04
CA GLY A 262 -8.69 -9.05 -0.40
C GLY A 262 -8.55 -9.86 -1.70
N ARG A 263 -9.64 -10.04 -2.46
CA ARG A 263 -9.65 -10.82 -3.70
C ARG A 263 -9.51 -9.92 -4.93
N PHE A 264 -9.44 -10.58 -6.08
CA PHE A 264 -9.31 -9.95 -7.38
C PHE A 264 -10.62 -10.06 -8.15
N HIS A 265 -11.09 -8.93 -8.63
CA HIS A 265 -12.35 -8.85 -9.35
C HIS A 265 -12.17 -8.01 -10.61
N ASN A 266 -13.01 -8.29 -11.59
CA ASN A 266 -13.13 -7.48 -12.79
C ASN A 266 -14.54 -6.90 -12.83
N THR A 267 -14.63 -5.59 -12.67
CA THR A 267 -15.90 -4.85 -12.61
C THR A 267 -16.25 -4.16 -13.93
N GLY A 268 -15.45 -4.37 -14.99
CA GLY A 268 -15.71 -3.79 -16.31
C GLY A 268 -15.43 -2.29 -16.42
N VAL A 269 -14.59 -1.72 -15.54
CA VAL A 269 -14.18 -0.31 -15.63
C VAL A 269 -13.50 -0.06 -16.99
N PRO A 270 -13.91 0.98 -17.74
CA PRO A 270 -13.32 1.27 -19.04
C PRO A 270 -11.82 1.53 -18.96
N ARG A 271 -11.07 1.05 -19.96
CA ARG A 271 -9.65 1.35 -20.08
C ARG A 271 -9.43 2.82 -20.44
N ARG A 272 -8.35 3.37 -19.91
CA ARG A 272 -7.78 4.65 -20.32
C ARG A 272 -7.06 4.48 -21.65
N ALA A 273 -7.36 5.32 -22.64
CA ALA A 273 -6.78 5.23 -23.98
C ALA A 273 -5.29 5.66 -24.02
N ASP A 274 -4.88 6.49 -23.07
CA ASP A 274 -3.51 7.00 -22.90
C ASP A 274 -2.57 6.03 -22.16
N VAL A 275 -3.10 4.91 -21.67
CA VAL A 275 -2.32 3.86 -21.00
C VAL A 275 -2.35 2.61 -21.89
N GLY A 276 -1.19 1.96 -22.06
CA GLY A 276 -1.08 0.71 -22.82
C GLY A 276 -1.93 -0.43 -22.25
N SER A 277 -1.81 -1.62 -22.85
CA SER A 277 -2.55 -2.79 -22.36
C SER A 277 -2.12 -3.15 -20.93
N ASP A 278 -3.07 -3.09 -20.01
CA ASP A 278 -2.93 -3.62 -18.66
C ASP A 278 -3.58 -5.01 -18.62
N LEU A 279 -2.87 -6.05 -18.19
CA LEU A 279 -3.41 -7.40 -18.02
C LEU A 279 -3.83 -7.71 -16.58
N GLY A 280 -3.53 -6.81 -15.64
CA GLY A 280 -3.83 -6.98 -14.21
C GLY A 280 -3.22 -8.27 -13.69
N ARG A 281 -4.00 -9.03 -12.91
CA ARG A 281 -3.50 -10.26 -12.31
C ARG A 281 -3.09 -11.32 -13.35
N SER A 282 -3.69 -11.37 -14.56
CA SER A 282 -3.28 -12.38 -15.54
C SER A 282 -1.87 -12.14 -16.08
N GLY A 283 -1.40 -10.89 -16.13
CA GLY A 283 -0.02 -10.57 -16.49
C GLY A 283 1.01 -11.08 -15.48
N GLY A 284 0.62 -11.25 -14.20
CA GLY A 284 1.44 -11.89 -13.18
C GLY A 284 1.39 -13.43 -13.20
N LEU A 285 0.52 -14.02 -14.02
CA LEU A 285 0.24 -15.46 -14.10
C LEU A 285 0.70 -16.10 -15.41
N GLU A 286 1.42 -15.39 -16.29
CA GLU A 286 1.89 -15.95 -17.56
C GLU A 286 3.06 -16.94 -17.39
N THR A 287 2.76 -18.07 -16.75
CA THR A 287 2.81 -19.36 -17.43
C THR A 287 1.37 -19.83 -17.65
N SER A 288 0.89 -19.80 -18.89
CA SER A 288 -0.37 -20.39 -19.40
C SER A 288 -1.57 -19.45 -19.62
N SER A 289 -1.76 -19.17 -20.92
CA SER A 289 -3.02 -19.11 -21.67
C SER A 289 -3.50 -17.74 -22.14
N THR A 290 -3.42 -17.61 -23.46
CA THR A 290 -4.01 -16.58 -24.31
C THR A 290 -5.54 -16.66 -24.26
N ALA A 291 -6.17 -15.79 -23.50
CA ALA A 291 -7.57 -15.45 -23.71
C ALA A 291 -7.83 -14.00 -23.35
N SER A 292 -8.42 -13.26 -24.29
CA SER A 292 -8.87 -11.87 -24.11
C SER A 292 -10.01 -11.81 -23.10
N PHE A 293 -9.69 -11.77 -21.81
CA PHE A 293 -10.60 -11.43 -20.74
C PHE A 293 -10.25 -10.05 -20.17
N PRO A 294 -11.23 -9.24 -19.73
CA PRO A 294 -10.93 -7.97 -19.07
C PRO A 294 -10.28 -8.22 -17.69
N VAL A 295 -9.70 -7.16 -17.15
CA VAL A 295 -8.51 -7.19 -16.30
C VAL A 295 -8.85 -7.27 -14.81
N PRO A 296 -8.59 -8.39 -14.11
CA PRO A 296 -8.87 -8.49 -12.69
C PRO A 296 -7.84 -7.70 -11.86
N ALA A 297 -8.35 -6.88 -10.95
CA ALA A 297 -7.56 -6.09 -10.00
C ALA A 297 -8.03 -6.35 -8.57
N ARG A 298 -7.12 -6.18 -7.60
CA ARG A 298 -7.42 -6.34 -6.18
C ARG A 298 -8.48 -5.34 -5.73
N THR A 299 -9.46 -5.79 -4.94
CA THR A 299 -10.39 -4.89 -4.27
C THR A 299 -9.64 -3.91 -3.36
N ALA A 300 -9.74 -2.61 -3.64
CA ALA A 300 -9.07 -1.58 -2.86
C ALA A 300 -9.64 -1.48 -1.44
N THR A 301 -8.74 -1.32 -0.46
CA THR A 301 -9.07 -0.88 0.90
C THR A 301 -9.74 0.50 0.84
N ARG A 302 -10.94 0.66 1.44
CA ARG A 302 -11.70 1.92 1.36
C ARG A 302 -11.60 2.83 2.58
N ARG A 303 -10.81 2.48 3.60
CA ARG A 303 -10.74 3.23 4.88
C ARG A 303 -10.11 4.62 4.80
N ALA A 304 -9.24 4.86 3.83
CA ALA A 304 -8.51 6.12 3.68
C ALA A 304 -9.06 7.02 2.55
N ILE A 305 -10.19 6.64 1.93
CA ILE A 305 -10.69 7.30 0.71
C ILE A 305 -11.47 8.60 1.04
N ALA A 306 -12.03 8.72 2.24
CA ALA A 306 -12.74 9.93 2.67
C ALA A 306 -11.82 10.80 3.54
N ILE A 307 -10.89 11.52 2.91
CA ILE A 307 -10.22 12.65 3.57
C ILE A 307 -11.31 13.70 3.78
N PRO A 308 -11.61 14.13 5.03
CA PRO A 308 -12.47 15.28 5.21
C PRO A 308 -11.84 16.44 4.45
N GLU A 309 -12.61 17.20 3.67
CA GLU A 309 -12.20 18.55 3.29
C GLU A 309 -12.02 19.35 4.58
N SER A 310 -10.84 19.24 5.20
CA SER A 310 -10.46 20.08 6.31
C SER A 310 -10.32 21.47 5.72
N ARG A 311 -11.33 22.31 6.00
CA ARG A 311 -11.27 23.78 6.07
C ARG A 311 -10.05 24.39 5.38
N ARG A 312 -10.27 24.97 4.21
CA ARG A 312 -9.44 26.09 3.72
C ARG A 312 -9.37 27.19 4.76
#